data_AF-A0A8X6G150-F1
#
_entry.id   AF-A0A8X6G150-F1
#
_cell.length_a   1.000
_cell.length_b   1.000
_cell.length_c   1.000
_cell.angle_alpha   90.00
_cell.angle_beta   90.00
_cell.angle_gamma   90.00
#
_symmetry.space_group_name_H-M   'P 1'
#
loop_
_entity.id
_entity.type
_entity.pdbx_description
1 polymer ?
#
loop_
_entity_poly.entity_id
_entity_poly.type
_entity_poly.pdbx_seq_one_letter_code
_entity_poly.pdbx_strand_id
1 'polypeptide(L)'
;MLWKALLTLLALFRSEPTDTSVKSIYPAEVLEPWGLKEWSPGNAGPWGPVTLQEKLAAEKALHNNKFGGDMKIKRKHLLGNSVSDKTLYWQNKKIPYVIDRSILRQYIGKIDMAINQFNKLTCLKFEPRKNENDYIKFDNSTTDPG
;
A
#
# COMPACT_ATOMS: atom_id res chain seq x y z
N MET A 1 -57.52 -4.08 30.19
CA MET A 1 -56.90 -3.22 29.16
C MET A 1 -55.53 -2.70 29.64
N LEU A 2 -54.56 -3.58 29.89
CA LEU A 2 -53.23 -3.18 30.39
C LEU A 2 -52.08 -4.08 29.88
N TRP A 3 -52.30 -4.81 28.76
CA TRP A 3 -51.25 -5.65 28.16
C TRP A 3 -50.74 -5.13 26.81
N LYS A 4 -51.46 -4.16 26.20
CA LYS A 4 -51.05 -3.57 24.90
C LYS A 4 -50.01 -2.44 25.05
N ALA A 5 -49.65 -2.05 26.27
CA ALA A 5 -48.67 -1.00 26.55
C ALA A 5 -47.27 -1.52 26.92
N LEU A 6 -47.10 -2.84 27.09
CA LEU A 6 -45.79 -3.42 27.44
C LEU A 6 -44.95 -3.83 26.21
N LEU A 7 -45.55 -3.86 25.02
CA LEU A 7 -44.88 -4.22 23.77
C LEU A 7 -44.28 -3.02 23.00
N THR A 8 -44.46 -1.80 23.50
CA THR A 8 -43.92 -0.57 22.89
C THR A 8 -42.77 0.06 23.68
N LEU A 9 -42.39 -0.48 24.84
CA LEU A 9 -41.33 0.09 25.69
C LEU A 9 -40.07 -0.77 25.85
N LEU A 10 -39.93 -1.84 25.05
CA LEU A 10 -38.73 -2.68 24.95
C LEU A 10 -38.14 -2.67 23.53
N ALA A 11 -38.43 -1.64 22.74
CA ALA A 11 -37.82 -1.37 21.43
C ALA A 11 -36.84 -0.17 21.46
N LEU A 12 -36.36 0.24 22.65
CA LEU A 12 -35.50 1.42 22.83
C LEU A 12 -34.10 1.13 23.41
N PHE A 13 -33.69 -0.14 23.50
CA PHE A 13 -32.30 -0.48 23.84
C PHE A 13 -31.76 -1.53 22.87
N ARG A 14 -31.73 -1.16 21.58
CA ARG A 14 -30.80 -1.78 20.63
C ARG A 14 -29.54 -0.92 20.65
N SER A 15 -28.55 -1.35 21.41
CA SER A 15 -27.19 -0.80 21.29
C SER A 15 -26.73 -1.03 19.85
N GLU A 16 -26.65 0.05 19.08
CA GLU A 16 -26.03 0.05 17.77
C GLU A 16 -24.57 -0.41 17.92
N PRO A 17 -24.08 -1.36 17.10
CA PRO A 17 -22.65 -1.52 16.99
C PRO A 17 -22.10 -0.21 16.45
N THR A 18 -21.16 0.40 17.19
CA THR A 18 -20.40 1.55 16.73
C THR A 18 -19.80 1.20 15.38
N ASP A 19 -20.42 1.73 14.33
CA ASP A 19 -19.90 1.77 12.98
C ASP A 19 -18.58 2.52 13.07
N THR A 20 -17.47 1.78 13.14
CA THR A 20 -16.16 2.28 12.73
C THR A 20 -16.20 2.46 11.21
N SER A 21 -17.05 3.35 10.73
CA SER A 21 -16.84 4.01 9.46
C SER A 21 -15.63 4.90 9.68
N VAL A 22 -14.47 4.34 9.37
CA VAL A 22 -13.43 5.14 8.74
C VAL A 22 -14.12 5.71 7.50
N LYS A 23 -14.73 6.89 7.64
CA LYS A 23 -15.14 7.71 6.51
C LYS A 23 -13.89 7.79 5.65
N SER A 24 -13.91 7.10 4.51
CA SER A 24 -12.90 7.23 3.49
C SER A 24 -12.72 8.72 3.26
N ILE A 25 -11.59 9.27 3.71
CA ILE A 25 -11.22 10.68 3.54
C ILE A 25 -10.90 10.93 2.05
N TYR A 26 -11.06 9.92 1.19
CA TYR A 26 -10.86 9.97 -0.23
C TYR A 26 -12.20 10.05 -0.95
N PRO A 27 -12.44 11.09 -1.78
CA PRO A 27 -13.65 11.21 -2.56
C PRO A 27 -13.78 10.03 -3.53
N ALA A 28 -15.03 9.60 -3.77
CA ALA A 28 -15.40 8.46 -4.58
C ALA A 28 -15.24 8.68 -6.10
N GLU A 29 -14.19 9.39 -6.52
CA GLU A 29 -13.97 9.78 -7.91
C GLU A 29 -12.50 9.59 -8.28
N VAL A 30 -12.11 8.33 -8.52
CA VAL A 30 -10.86 8.01 -9.21
C VAL A 30 -11.17 6.95 -10.26
N LEU A 31 -11.90 7.37 -11.29
CA LEU A 31 -11.94 6.70 -12.59
C LEU A 31 -11.94 7.77 -13.68
N GLU A 32 -10.78 8.35 -13.96
CA GLU A 32 -10.56 9.02 -15.23
C GLU A 32 -9.68 8.12 -16.11
N PRO A 33 -10.16 7.68 -17.29
CA PRO A 33 -9.44 6.78 -18.17
C PRO A 33 -8.41 7.59 -18.97
N TRP A 34 -7.18 7.65 -18.47
CA TRP A 34 -5.99 8.17 -19.17
C TRP A 34 -6.08 9.62 -19.68
N GLY A 35 -6.31 10.58 -18.79
CA GLY A 35 -5.99 11.98 -19.03
C GLY A 35 -4.57 12.30 -18.58
N LEU A 36 -3.59 12.32 -19.48
CA LEU A 36 -2.27 12.92 -19.21
C LEU A 36 -2.45 14.43 -19.01
N LYS A 37 -2.77 14.86 -17.79
CA LYS A 37 -2.50 16.23 -17.37
C LYS A 37 -0.99 16.35 -17.19
N GLU A 38 -0.40 17.30 -17.90
CA GLU A 38 0.99 17.71 -17.74
C GLU A 38 1.29 17.87 -16.24
N TRP A 39 2.35 17.19 -15.78
CA TRP A 39 2.76 17.21 -14.39
C TRP A 39 3.02 18.66 -13.98
N SER A 40 2.19 19.21 -13.09
CA SER A 40 2.45 20.51 -12.46
C SER A 40 3.00 20.27 -11.06
N PRO A 41 4.04 21.00 -10.61
CA PRO A 41 4.60 20.85 -9.27
C PRO A 41 3.58 21.09 -8.13
N GLY A 42 2.42 21.73 -8.44
CA GLY A 42 1.32 21.97 -7.51
C GLY A 42 0.22 20.90 -7.53
N ASN A 43 0.21 20.00 -8.52
CA ASN A 43 -0.77 18.93 -8.70
C ASN A 43 -0.08 17.58 -8.87
N ALA A 44 1.00 17.32 -8.12
CA ALA A 44 1.37 15.95 -7.84
C ALA A 44 0.10 15.31 -7.24
N GLY A 45 -0.52 14.37 -7.96
CA GLY A 45 -1.68 13.64 -7.42
C GLY A 45 -1.33 13.01 -6.07
N PRO A 46 -2.27 12.33 -5.39
CA PRO A 46 -2.09 11.81 -4.02
C PRO A 46 -0.96 10.78 -3.84
N TRP A 47 -0.17 10.52 -4.89
CA TRP A 47 0.81 9.45 -5.03
C TRP A 47 2.27 9.91 -4.86
N GLY A 48 2.53 11.21 -4.69
CA GLY A 48 3.87 11.76 -4.48
C GLY A 48 4.14 12.25 -3.04
N PRO A 49 5.39 12.61 -2.71
CA PRO A 49 5.72 13.31 -1.46
C PRO A 49 4.89 14.59 -1.30
N VAL A 50 4.00 14.64 -0.32
CA VAL A 50 3.11 15.79 -0.10
C VAL A 50 3.71 16.79 0.89
N THR A 51 4.53 16.32 1.84
CA THR A 51 5.21 17.17 2.83
C THR A 51 6.65 17.48 2.45
N LEU A 52 7.21 18.57 2.99
CA LEU A 52 8.64 18.88 2.86
C LEU A 52 9.51 17.72 3.38
N GLN A 53 9.10 17.11 4.50
CA GLN A 53 9.82 15.98 5.07
C GLN A 53 9.83 14.77 4.12
N GLU A 54 8.70 14.43 3.50
CA GLU A 54 8.65 13.36 2.50
C GLU A 54 9.48 13.72 1.26
N LYS A 55 9.49 14.99 0.82
CA LYS A 55 10.31 15.45 -0.31
C LYS A 55 11.80 15.26 -0.03
N LEU A 56 12.25 15.73 1.13
CA LEU A 56 13.64 15.56 1.58
C LEU A 56 14.01 14.08 1.74
N ALA A 57 13.07 13.26 2.23
CA ALA A 57 13.28 11.81 2.33
C ALA A 57 13.40 11.15 0.94
N ALA A 58 12.59 11.57 -0.03
CA ALA A 58 12.67 11.09 -1.41
C ALA A 58 13.97 11.52 -2.10
N GLU A 59 14.43 12.75 -1.88
CA GLU A 59 15.71 13.25 -2.37
C GLU A 59 16.88 12.46 -1.77
N LYS A 60 16.85 12.22 -0.45
CA LYS A 60 17.83 11.37 0.23
C LYS A 60 17.82 9.93 -0.29
N ALA A 61 16.66 9.41 -0.67
CA ALA A 61 16.55 8.10 -1.30
C ALA A 61 17.22 8.09 -2.67
N LEU A 62 17.02 9.11 -3.51
CA LEU A 62 17.62 9.19 -4.84
C LEU A 62 19.16 9.26 -4.83
N HIS A 63 19.75 9.86 -3.80
CA HIS A 63 21.20 10.14 -3.75
C HIS A 63 21.98 9.27 -2.77
N ASN A 64 21.49 8.08 -2.40
CA ASN A 64 22.25 7.19 -1.53
C ASN A 64 23.20 6.25 -2.33
N ASN A 65 24.06 5.50 -1.62
CA ASN A 65 25.09 4.63 -2.20
C ASN A 65 24.56 3.30 -2.79
N LYS A 66 23.25 3.19 -3.03
CA LYS A 66 22.62 2.04 -3.69
C LYS A 66 22.55 2.27 -5.19
N PHE A 67 22.35 1.18 -5.93
CA PHE A 67 22.18 1.31 -7.36
C PHE A 67 20.91 2.11 -7.68
N GLY A 68 21.04 3.14 -8.53
CA GLY A 68 19.94 4.05 -8.85
C GLY A 68 19.42 4.87 -7.65
N GLY A 69 20.13 4.85 -6.53
CA GLY A 69 19.71 5.47 -5.28
C GLY A 69 18.84 4.57 -4.40
N ASP A 70 18.05 3.63 -4.90
CA ASP A 70 17.08 2.92 -4.04
C ASP A 70 17.08 1.39 -4.20
N MET A 71 17.88 0.84 -5.11
CA MET A 71 17.91 -0.60 -5.38
C MET A 71 19.08 -1.31 -4.70
N LYS A 72 18.76 -2.28 -3.84
CA LYS A 72 19.75 -3.23 -3.31
C LYS A 72 20.03 -4.31 -4.35
N ILE A 73 21.29 -4.52 -4.70
CA ILE A 73 21.71 -5.53 -5.67
C ILE A 73 22.56 -6.58 -4.98
N LYS A 74 22.11 -7.85 -5.00
CA LYS A 74 22.85 -8.98 -4.42
C LYS A 74 23.75 -9.73 -5.41
N ARG A 75 23.46 -9.67 -6.71
CA ARG A 75 24.27 -10.34 -7.75
C ARG A 75 25.05 -9.30 -8.55
N LYS A 76 26.24 -9.66 -9.07
CA LYS A 76 26.90 -8.85 -10.11
C LYS A 76 26.05 -8.90 -11.40
N HIS A 77 24.97 -8.11 -11.46
CA HIS A 77 24.24 -7.82 -12.69
C HIS A 77 25.15 -6.92 -13.53
N LEU A 78 26.01 -7.55 -14.33
CA LEU A 78 27.12 -6.86 -14.98
C LEU A 78 26.69 -5.99 -16.17
N LEU A 79 25.46 -6.07 -16.68
CA LEU A 79 25.07 -5.36 -17.92
C LEU A 79 23.54 -5.09 -17.96
N GLY A 80 23.10 -3.94 -17.42
CA GLY A 80 21.77 -3.36 -17.71
C GLY A 80 20.80 -3.21 -16.53
N ASN A 81 19.75 -2.40 -16.73
CA ASN A 81 18.75 -2.03 -15.71
C ASN A 81 17.59 -3.03 -15.58
N SER A 82 17.66 -4.18 -16.25
CA SER A 82 16.59 -5.18 -16.29
C SER A 82 17.08 -6.54 -15.81
N VAL A 83 16.23 -7.22 -15.05
CA VAL A 83 16.44 -8.60 -14.64
C VAL A 83 15.85 -9.50 -15.73
N SER A 84 16.71 -10.16 -16.51
CA SER A 84 16.30 -11.09 -17.58
C SER A 84 16.22 -12.56 -17.14
N ASP A 85 16.85 -12.88 -16.01
CA ASP A 85 16.87 -14.23 -15.44
C ASP A 85 15.50 -14.57 -14.83
N LYS A 86 14.80 -15.50 -15.47
CA LYS A 86 13.45 -15.95 -15.05
C LYS A 86 13.44 -16.60 -13.67
N THR A 87 14.57 -17.09 -13.18
CA THR A 87 14.66 -17.66 -11.82
C THR A 87 14.48 -16.61 -10.72
N LEU A 88 14.64 -15.33 -11.06
CA LEU A 88 14.43 -14.20 -10.16
C LEU A 88 13.00 -13.67 -10.17
N TYR A 89 12.09 -14.27 -10.95
CA TYR A 89 10.70 -13.82 -11.01
C TYR A 89 9.85 -14.52 -9.96
N TRP A 90 8.80 -13.83 -9.50
CA TRP A 90 7.71 -14.44 -8.75
C TRP A 90 6.98 -15.47 -9.61
N GLN A 91 7.32 -16.74 -9.40
CA GLN A 91 6.70 -17.85 -10.12
C GLN A 91 5.19 -17.86 -9.84
N ASN A 92 4.39 -18.18 -10.87
CA ASN A 92 2.92 -18.17 -10.80
C ASN A 92 2.27 -16.80 -10.57
N LYS A 93 3.03 -15.69 -10.68
CA LYS A 93 2.51 -14.30 -10.57
C LYS A 93 1.89 -13.99 -9.21
N LYS A 94 2.13 -14.84 -8.21
CA LYS A 94 1.68 -14.65 -6.83
C LYS A 94 2.82 -14.06 -6.01
N ILE A 95 2.51 -13.01 -5.27
CA ILE A 95 3.47 -12.26 -4.47
C ILE A 95 2.98 -12.30 -3.02
N PRO A 96 3.48 -13.25 -2.20
CA PRO A 96 3.17 -13.28 -0.78
C PRO A 96 3.75 -12.04 -0.10
N TYR A 97 3.00 -11.40 0.80
CA TYR A 97 3.49 -10.24 1.53
C TYR A 97 3.10 -10.21 3.02
N VAL A 98 3.89 -9.46 3.79
CA VAL A 98 3.63 -9.12 5.19
C VAL A 98 3.84 -7.62 5.39
N ILE A 99 2.89 -6.95 6.04
CA ILE A 99 3.06 -5.59 6.55
C ILE A 99 3.45 -5.69 8.02
N ASP A 100 4.68 -5.29 8.33
CA ASP A 100 5.21 -5.35 9.69
C ASP A 100 4.58 -4.27 10.57
N ARG A 101 4.50 -4.55 11.88
CA ARG A 101 3.93 -3.62 12.87
C ARG A 101 4.74 -2.33 13.04
N SER A 102 5.99 -2.30 12.56
CA SER A 102 6.86 -1.12 12.54
C SER A 102 6.39 -0.03 11.57
N ILE A 103 5.53 -0.35 10.60
CA ILE A 103 4.96 0.63 9.68
C ILE A 103 3.88 1.45 10.40
N LEU A 104 4.00 2.78 10.33
CA LEU A 104 2.99 3.68 10.86
C LEU A 104 1.66 3.51 10.11
N ARG A 105 0.54 3.50 10.84
CA ARG A 105 -0.81 3.27 10.29
C ARG A 105 -1.15 4.15 9.08
N GLN A 106 -0.67 5.40 9.07
CA GLN A 106 -0.89 6.34 7.97
C GLN A 106 -0.30 5.89 6.62
N TYR A 107 0.68 4.98 6.62
CA TYR A 107 1.29 4.46 5.39
C TYR A 107 0.67 3.14 4.94
N ILE A 108 0.00 2.40 5.83
CA ILE A 108 -0.65 1.12 5.49
C ILE A 108 -1.68 1.33 4.37
N GLY A 109 -2.51 2.38 4.47
CA GLY A 109 -3.48 2.70 3.42
C GLY A 109 -2.85 2.96 2.05
N LYS A 110 -1.67 3.59 2.00
CA LYS A 110 -0.94 3.81 0.74
C LYS A 110 -0.43 2.47 0.15
N ILE A 111 0.06 1.58 1.00
CA ILE A 111 0.51 0.23 0.59
C ILE A 111 -0.67 -0.57 0.04
N ASP A 112 -1.80 -0.57 0.73
CA ASP A 112 -3.00 -1.30 0.33
C ASP A 112 -3.55 -0.79 -1.02
N MET A 113 -3.55 0.53 -1.23
CA MET A 113 -3.95 1.14 -2.49
C MET A 113 -3.04 0.71 -3.64
N ALA A 114 -1.73 0.73 -3.44
CA ALA A 114 -0.76 0.29 -4.45
C ALA A 114 -0.95 -1.20 -4.78
N ILE A 115 -1.07 -2.06 -3.76
CA ILE A 115 -1.36 -3.49 -3.92
C ILE A 115 -2.64 -3.72 -4.72
N ASN A 116 -3.72 -3.01 -4.38
CA ASN A 116 -5.00 -3.13 -5.08
C ASN A 116 -4.88 -2.72 -6.55
N GLN A 117 -4.12 -1.66 -6.84
CA GLN A 117 -3.87 -1.23 -8.21
C GLN A 117 -3.15 -2.31 -9.03
N PHE A 118 -2.11 -2.95 -8.47
CA PHE A 118 -1.45 -4.09 -9.12
C PHE A 118 -2.40 -5.25 -9.34
N ASN A 119 -3.18 -5.61 -8.32
CA ASN A 119 -4.15 -6.70 -8.38
C ASN A 119 -5.24 -6.45 -9.43
N LYS A 120 -5.64 -5.18 -9.65
CA LYS A 120 -6.68 -4.81 -10.62
C LYS A 120 -6.16 -4.68 -12.04
N LEU A 121 -4.99 -4.05 -12.23
CA LEU A 121 -4.50 -3.62 -13.55
C LEU A 121 -3.50 -4.58 -14.18
N THR A 122 -2.97 -5.53 -13.41
CA THR A 122 -1.94 -6.45 -13.89
C THR A 122 -2.33 -7.90 -13.62
N CYS A 123 -1.53 -8.82 -14.17
CA CYS A 123 -1.67 -10.24 -13.87
C CYS A 123 -1.00 -10.67 -12.54
N LEU A 124 -0.30 -9.75 -11.85
CA LEU A 124 0.28 -10.01 -10.54
C LEU A 124 -0.81 -10.03 -9.47
N LYS A 125 -0.67 -10.93 -8.49
CA LYS A 125 -1.59 -11.09 -7.36
C LYS A 125 -0.81 -11.07 -6.06
N PHE A 126 -0.96 -9.99 -5.32
CA PHE A 126 -0.48 -9.86 -3.96
C PHE A 126 -1.45 -10.56 -3.00
N GLU A 127 -0.94 -11.50 -2.23
CA GLU A 127 -1.72 -12.30 -1.27
C GLU A 127 -1.05 -12.22 0.11
N PRO A 128 -1.81 -12.12 1.22
CA PRO A 128 -1.22 -12.22 2.56
C PRO A 128 -0.45 -13.53 2.70
N ARG A 129 0.79 -13.43 3.17
CA ARG A 129 1.67 -14.58 3.35
C ARG A 129 1.05 -15.60 4.30
N LYS A 130 1.20 -16.88 3.96
CA LYS A 130 0.86 -18.03 4.80
C LYS A 130 2.13 -18.70 5.28
N ASN A 131 2.77 -19.47 4.40
CA ASN A 131 3.91 -20.34 4.70
C ASN A 131 5.03 -20.25 3.66
N GLU A 132 4.96 -19.28 2.74
CA GLU A 132 5.90 -19.15 1.63
C GLU A 132 7.28 -18.72 2.15
N ASN A 133 8.35 -19.32 1.60
CA ASN A 133 9.73 -18.98 1.97
C ASN A 133 10.14 -17.62 1.40
N ASP A 134 9.80 -17.37 0.13
CA ASP A 134 10.03 -16.09 -0.54
C ASP A 134 8.77 -15.23 -0.41
N TYR A 135 8.93 -14.02 0.12
CA TYR A 135 7.85 -13.06 0.30
C TYR A 135 8.41 -11.63 0.42
N ILE A 136 7.54 -10.64 0.21
CA ILE A 136 7.86 -9.23 0.46
C ILE A 136 7.50 -8.88 1.89
N LYS A 137 8.45 -8.30 2.63
CA LYS A 137 8.18 -7.71 3.95
C LYS A 137 8.26 -6.19 3.82
N PHE A 138 7.15 -5.52 4.09
CA PHE A 138 7.12 -4.07 4.25
C PHE A 138 7.41 -3.74 5.71
N ASP A 139 8.54 -3.09 5.99
CA ASP A 139 8.92 -2.68 7.34
C ASP A 139 9.63 -1.33 7.36
N ASN A 140 9.81 -0.77 8.57
CA ASN A 140 10.58 0.44 8.79
C ASN A 140 12.02 0.12 9.24
N SER A 141 12.63 -0.91 8.64
CA SER A 141 13.99 -1.29 9.01
C SER A 141 15.00 -0.28 8.45
N THR A 142 15.74 0.37 9.35
CA THR A 142 16.91 1.19 9.01
C THR A 142 18.19 0.35 8.88
N THR A 143 18.11 -0.93 9.26
CA THR A 143 19.21 -1.88 9.16
C THR A 143 19.37 -2.29 7.70
N ASP A 144 20.46 -1.86 7.11
CA ASP A 144 20.95 -2.35 5.83
C ASP A 144 21.95 -3.49 6.11
N PRO A 145 21.56 -4.77 6.11
CA PRO A 145 22.52 -5.86 6.19
C PRO A 145 23.13 -6.11 4.81
N GLY A 146 23.95 -5.17 4.34
CA GLY A 146 24.80 -5.32 3.14
C GLY A 146 24.12 -5.04 1.80
#